data_AF-A0A812MML4-F1
#
_entry.id   AF-A0A812MML4-F1
#
_cell.length_a   1.000
_cell.length_b   1.000
_cell.length_c   1.000
_cell.angle_alpha   90.00
_cell.angle_beta   90.00
_cell.angle_gamma   90.00
#
_symmetry.space_group_name_H-M   'P 1'
#
loop_
_entity.id
_entity.type
_entity.pdbx_description
1 polymer ?
#
loop_
_entity_poly.entity_id
_entity_poly.type
_entity_poly.pdbx_seq_one_letter_code
_entity_poly.pdbx_strand_id
1 'polypeptide(L)'
;MRECLPCIPQVLFVLGLQLKPDDVLKVSAPSAFFWRFEASEFIPRPAFRVDDALPVQAVDADGSSRVLHLRLTDSLQPGPTYGFEARVQTPSTPPPVYYWMLETYGPGTDAGALGQRYETGSLQAYRLELLTEASVAAFTSMRAASGPVTVAFRTDQAVPVGGTLLIRSPSDFVFQEPCSASALQLGQAISAQAIEASLLRCKVVTAREVQLVLLESNDAPGLNAGELYSVTIHSVLNPMEQGFEVLPSNIWELQTRDGELKALDGPTFVTGFRVGEELPFGALASGPASVGMNMA
;
A
#
# COMPACT_ATOMS: atom_id res chain seq x y z
N MET A 1 10.25 6.43 21.02
CA MET A 1 9.54 6.21 19.75
C MET A 1 10.58 5.82 18.73
N ARG A 2 10.71 4.53 18.41
CA ARG A 2 11.58 4.06 17.33
C ARG A 2 10.76 4.19 16.05
N GLU A 3 11.20 5.09 15.17
CA GLU A 3 10.66 5.25 13.82
C GLU A 3 10.64 3.87 13.16
N CYS A 4 9.47 3.45 12.69
CA CYS A 4 9.34 2.25 11.86
C CYS A 4 10.22 2.48 10.62
N LEU A 5 11.33 1.76 10.51
CA LEU A 5 12.10 1.65 9.28
C LEU A 5 11.17 1.02 8.23
N PRO A 6 10.70 1.75 7.20
CA PRO A 6 9.97 1.12 6.12
C PRO A 6 10.94 0.19 5.37
N CYS A 7 10.40 -0.85 4.74
CA CYS A 7 11.12 -1.79 3.88
C CYS A 7 12.26 -1.09 3.13
N ILE A 8 13.49 -1.56 3.29
CA ILE A 8 14.65 -1.04 2.53
C ILE A 8 14.35 -1.33 1.05
N PRO A 9 14.03 -0.32 0.21
CA PRO A 9 13.75 -0.57 -1.18
C PRO A 9 15.02 -1.10 -1.86
N GLN A 10 14.87 -2.17 -2.64
CA GLN A 10 15.90 -2.61 -3.56
C GLN A 10 15.77 -1.80 -4.86
N VAL A 11 16.87 -1.21 -5.33
CA VAL A 11 16.87 -0.48 -6.60
C VAL A 11 17.82 -1.20 -7.57
N LEU A 12 17.26 -1.69 -8.68
CA LEU A 12 17.93 -2.55 -9.64
C LEU A 12 18.07 -1.85 -10.98
N PHE A 13 19.25 -1.89 -11.59
CA PHE A 13 19.49 -1.26 -12.88
C PHE A 13 20.24 -2.18 -13.84
N VAL A 14 19.83 -2.17 -15.12
CA VAL A 14 20.58 -2.79 -16.21
C VAL A 14 21.27 -1.67 -16.97
N LEU A 15 22.56 -1.82 -17.26
CA LEU A 15 23.35 -0.83 -17.96
C LEU A 15 23.75 -1.35 -19.34
N GLY A 16 23.53 -0.52 -20.37
CA GLY A 16 23.83 -0.87 -21.76
C GLY A 16 25.25 -0.54 -22.20
N LEU A 17 25.99 0.22 -21.39
CA LEU A 17 27.31 0.78 -21.73
C LEU A 17 28.38 0.39 -20.71
N GLN A 18 29.62 0.31 -21.18
CA GLN A 18 30.78 0.14 -20.31
C GLN A 18 31.08 1.45 -19.57
N LEU A 19 31.04 1.42 -18.24
CA LEU A 19 31.42 2.55 -17.38
C LEU A 19 32.78 2.29 -16.74
N LYS A 20 33.49 3.37 -16.42
CA LYS A 20 34.87 3.33 -15.91
C LYS A 20 34.92 3.70 -14.43
N PRO A 21 36.00 3.34 -13.72
CA PRO A 21 36.24 3.85 -12.38
C PRO A 21 36.24 5.38 -12.39
N ASP A 22 35.79 5.98 -11.28
CA ASP A 22 35.60 7.44 -11.09
C ASP A 22 34.46 8.10 -11.87
N ASP A 23 33.77 7.37 -12.76
CA ASP A 23 32.49 7.83 -13.32
C ASP A 23 31.48 8.05 -12.19
N VAL A 24 30.60 9.03 -12.39
CA VAL A 24 29.58 9.42 -11.41
C VAL A 24 28.23 8.86 -11.86
N LEU A 25 27.58 8.12 -10.97
CA LEU A 25 26.19 7.74 -11.11
C LEU A 25 25.33 8.66 -10.26
N LYS A 26 24.22 9.09 -10.83
CA LYS A 26 23.23 9.91 -10.17
C LYS A 26 21.90 9.17 -10.16
N VAL A 27 21.43 8.83 -8.96
CA VAL A 27 20.15 8.14 -8.76
C VAL A 27 19.15 9.13 -8.18
N SER A 28 18.18 9.53 -9.00
CA SER A 28 17.09 10.42 -8.58
C SER A 28 15.91 9.58 -8.11
N ALA A 29 15.48 9.82 -6.88
CA ALA A 29 14.29 9.23 -6.29
C ALA A 29 13.01 9.84 -6.87
N PRO A 30 11.88 9.11 -6.83
CA PRO A 30 10.58 9.65 -7.23
C PRO A 30 10.18 10.90 -6.43
N SER A 31 9.10 11.57 -6.84
CA SER A 31 8.66 12.79 -6.14
C SER A 31 8.39 12.51 -4.67
N ALA A 32 8.84 13.41 -3.78
CA ALA A 32 8.68 13.31 -2.32
C ALA A 32 9.38 12.12 -1.62
N PHE A 33 10.15 11.29 -2.33
CA PHE A 33 11.08 10.33 -1.73
C PHE A 33 12.44 10.98 -1.50
N PHE A 34 13.06 10.70 -0.34
CA PHE A 34 14.38 11.24 0.01
C PHE A 34 15.33 10.12 0.43
N TRP A 35 16.59 10.21 0.03
CA TRP A 35 17.61 9.25 0.45
C TRP A 35 18.02 9.54 1.89
N ARG A 36 17.91 8.56 2.79
CA ARG A 36 18.25 8.73 4.20
C ARG A 36 18.96 7.51 4.75
N PHE A 37 20.28 7.57 4.80
CA PHE A 37 21.15 6.51 5.29
C PHE A 37 22.56 7.02 5.60
N GLU A 38 23.24 6.34 6.52
CA GLU A 38 24.69 6.45 6.67
C GLU A 38 25.39 5.58 5.62
N ALA A 39 26.58 5.96 5.15
CA ALA A 39 27.31 5.22 4.13
C ALA A 39 27.55 3.74 4.51
N SER A 40 27.67 3.43 5.80
CA SER A 40 27.76 2.06 6.32
C SER A 40 26.47 1.24 6.17
N GLU A 41 25.32 1.88 5.98
CA GLU A 41 24.03 1.23 5.73
C GLU A 41 23.79 0.97 4.23
N PHE A 42 24.65 1.49 3.35
CA PHE A 42 24.60 1.22 1.92
C PHE A 42 25.19 -0.18 1.66
N ILE A 43 24.35 -1.09 1.16
CA ILE A 43 24.76 -2.48 0.94
C ILE A 43 24.71 -2.76 -0.56
N PRO A 44 25.87 -2.82 -1.25
CA PRO A 44 25.92 -3.36 -2.60
C PRO A 44 25.68 -4.88 -2.49
N ARG A 45 24.50 -5.34 -2.91
CA ARG A 45 24.15 -6.75 -2.85
C ARG A 45 24.17 -7.39 -4.22
N PRO A 46 24.78 -8.59 -4.36
CA PRO A 46 24.35 -9.57 -5.33
C PRO A 46 23.11 -10.27 -4.75
N ALA A 47 21.91 -9.78 -5.05
CA ALA A 47 20.65 -10.40 -4.62
C ALA A 47 19.75 -10.73 -5.82
N PHE A 48 18.74 -11.59 -5.61
CA PHE A 48 17.82 -12.19 -6.60
C PHE A 48 17.62 -11.37 -7.89
N ARG A 49 18.05 -11.92 -9.04
CA ARG A 49 18.07 -11.30 -10.39
C ARG A 49 19.12 -10.21 -10.65
N VAL A 50 20.08 -10.01 -9.75
CA VAL A 50 21.29 -9.22 -10.00
C VAL A 50 22.43 -10.16 -10.32
N ASP A 51 23.13 -9.89 -11.42
CA ASP A 51 24.28 -10.69 -11.85
C ASP A 51 25.51 -10.32 -11.00
N ASP A 52 25.72 -9.03 -10.74
CA ASP A 52 26.87 -8.51 -10.01
C ASP A 52 26.51 -7.34 -9.07
N ALA A 53 27.20 -7.26 -7.92
CA ALA A 53 27.05 -6.12 -7.01
C ALA A 53 27.55 -4.83 -7.69
N LEU A 54 26.83 -3.72 -7.52
CA LEU A 54 27.28 -2.44 -8.06
C LEU A 54 28.54 -1.98 -7.30
N PRO A 55 29.72 -1.85 -7.95
CA PRO A 55 30.98 -1.49 -7.31
C PRO A 55 31.03 0.03 -7.15
N VAL A 56 30.30 0.53 -6.16
CA VAL A 56 30.17 1.96 -5.89
C VAL A 56 30.52 2.29 -4.44
N GLN A 57 30.95 3.53 -4.24
CA GLN A 57 30.89 4.20 -2.95
C GLN A 57 29.74 5.20 -2.96
N ALA A 58 28.86 5.07 -1.97
CA ALA A 58 27.84 6.05 -1.68
C ALA A 58 28.39 7.12 -0.74
N VAL A 59 27.92 8.35 -0.90
CA VAL A 59 28.11 9.43 0.08
C VAL A 59 26.94 9.36 1.07
N ASP A 60 27.18 9.73 2.34
CA ASP A 60 26.12 9.88 3.34
C ASP A 60 24.94 10.69 2.79
N ALA A 61 23.72 10.21 3.01
CA ALA A 61 22.49 10.86 2.59
C ALA A 61 21.69 11.27 3.82
N ASP A 62 21.66 12.58 4.11
CA ASP A 62 21.06 13.17 5.30
C ASP A 62 19.52 13.28 5.25
N GLY A 63 18.88 12.87 4.15
CA GLY A 63 17.45 13.03 3.93
C GLY A 63 17.04 14.35 3.27
N SER A 64 17.97 15.27 2.98
CA SER A 64 17.65 16.56 2.36
C SER A 64 17.54 16.49 0.83
N SER A 65 18.19 15.50 0.22
CA SER A 65 18.29 15.35 -1.23
C SER A 65 17.47 14.17 -1.75
N ARG A 66 16.82 14.39 -2.88
CA ARG A 66 16.20 13.34 -3.70
C ARG A 66 17.19 12.67 -4.65
N VAL A 67 18.40 13.20 -4.71
CA VAL A 67 19.46 12.77 -5.62
C VAL A 67 20.57 12.13 -4.80
N LEU A 68 20.86 10.87 -5.10
CA LEU A 68 22.00 10.15 -4.57
C LEU A 68 23.12 10.17 -5.61
N HIS A 69 24.30 10.61 -5.19
CA HIS A 69 25.51 10.55 -5.99
C HIS A 69 26.33 9.34 -5.55
N LEU A 70 26.67 8.48 -6.50
CA LEU A 70 27.51 7.31 -6.31
C LEU A 70 28.75 7.47 -7.19
N ARG A 71 29.92 7.08 -6.68
CA ARG A 71 31.15 7.02 -7.46
C ARG A 71 31.52 5.57 -7.72
N LEU A 72 31.79 5.24 -8.98
CA LEU A 72 32.25 3.90 -9.34
C LEU A 72 33.67 3.65 -8.83
N THR A 73 33.86 2.52 -8.15
CA THR A 73 35.17 2.04 -7.69
C THR A 73 35.80 1.04 -8.66
N ASP A 74 35.01 0.46 -9.55
CA ASP A 74 35.47 -0.47 -10.58
C ASP A 74 34.67 -0.26 -11.89
N SER A 75 35.17 -0.84 -12.98
CA SER A 75 34.53 -0.76 -14.29
C SER A 75 33.27 -1.62 -14.33
N LEU A 76 32.21 -1.10 -14.94
CA LEU A 76 31.01 -1.88 -15.24
C LEU A 76 31.08 -2.42 -16.66
N GLN A 77 30.92 -3.73 -16.78
CA GLN A 77 30.83 -4.39 -18.09
C GLN A 77 29.39 -4.31 -18.62
N PRO A 78 29.19 -4.16 -19.94
CA PRO A 78 27.88 -4.20 -20.55
C PRO A 78 27.28 -5.61 -20.51
N GLY A 79 25.98 -5.71 -20.25
CA GLY A 79 25.24 -6.99 -20.26
C GLY A 79 24.72 -7.42 -18.88
N PRO A 80 25.57 -7.56 -17.84
CA PRO A 80 25.13 -7.89 -16.49
C PRO A 80 24.16 -6.86 -15.90
N THR A 81 23.26 -7.34 -15.05
CA THR A 81 22.40 -6.52 -14.19
C THR A 81 23.15 -6.18 -12.90
N TYR A 82 23.19 -4.89 -12.54
CA TYR A 82 23.81 -4.41 -11.31
C TYR A 82 22.76 -3.83 -10.34
N GLY A 83 23.02 -3.93 -9.04
CA GLY A 83 22.06 -3.47 -8.04
C GLY A 83 22.70 -3.07 -6.71
N PHE A 84 21.93 -2.33 -5.91
CA PHE A 84 22.25 -1.99 -4.53
C PHE A 84 20.98 -1.89 -3.68
N GLU A 85 21.17 -1.96 -2.36
CA GLU A 85 20.13 -1.68 -1.38
C GLU A 85 20.48 -0.42 -0.61
N ALA A 86 19.52 0.47 -0.45
CA ALA A 86 19.66 1.68 0.33
C ALA A 86 18.34 2.05 0.98
N ARG A 87 18.40 2.73 2.13
CA ARG A 87 17.19 3.23 2.79
C ARG A 87 16.68 4.48 2.08
N VAL A 88 15.37 4.51 1.85
CA VAL A 88 14.67 5.71 1.41
C VAL A 88 13.67 6.11 2.48
N GLN A 89 13.56 7.41 2.71
CA GLN A 89 12.41 7.98 3.37
C GLN A 89 11.25 8.01 2.37
N THR A 90 10.22 7.24 2.66
CA THR A 90 8.98 7.21 1.89
C THR A 90 8.10 8.42 2.24
N PRO A 91 7.46 9.08 1.27
CA PRO A 91 6.49 10.13 1.57
C PRO A 91 5.21 9.55 2.19
N SER A 92 4.55 10.35 3.01
CA SER A 92 3.25 10.01 3.61
C SER A 92 2.09 10.04 2.61
N THR A 93 2.29 10.66 1.45
CA THR A 93 1.31 10.74 0.37
C THR A 93 1.91 10.18 -0.91
N PRO A 94 1.19 9.32 -1.64
CA PRO A 94 1.65 8.77 -2.90
C PRO A 94 1.94 9.88 -3.93
N PRO A 95 3.15 9.97 -4.53
CA PRO A 95 3.47 11.04 -5.49
C PRO A 95 2.78 10.88 -6.85
N PRO A 96 2.71 11.93 -7.69
CA PRO A 96 2.18 11.82 -9.04
C PRO A 96 3.09 11.05 -10.02
N VAL A 97 4.38 10.91 -9.69
CA VAL A 97 5.40 10.26 -10.54
C VAL A 97 6.20 9.27 -9.71
N TYR A 98 6.21 8.00 -10.15
CA TYR A 98 6.84 6.85 -9.48
C TYR A 98 7.96 6.24 -10.32
N TYR A 99 8.96 7.02 -10.71
CA TYR A 99 10.13 6.47 -11.38
C TYR A 99 11.39 6.88 -10.64
N TRP A 100 12.23 5.89 -10.37
CA TRP A 100 13.65 6.08 -10.13
C TRP A 100 14.30 6.42 -11.46
N MET A 101 15.25 7.35 -11.44
CA MET A 101 16.03 7.70 -12.64
C MET A 101 17.50 7.52 -12.32
N LEU A 102 18.20 6.77 -13.16
CA LEU A 102 19.65 6.64 -13.15
C LEU A 102 20.21 7.48 -14.29
N GLU A 103 21.20 8.29 -13.99
CA GLU A 103 21.97 9.07 -14.97
C GLU A 103 23.45 8.79 -14.75
N THR A 104 24.23 8.66 -15.82
CA THR A 104 25.66 8.36 -15.75
C THR A 104 26.48 9.50 -16.37
N TYR A 105 27.60 9.85 -15.75
CA TYR A 105 28.45 10.98 -16.14
C TYR A 105 29.93 10.58 -16.10
N GLY A 106 30.75 11.23 -16.94
CA GLY A 106 32.19 11.03 -16.99
C GLY A 106 32.96 11.51 -15.75
N PRO A 107 34.25 11.19 -15.65
CA PRO A 107 35.07 11.54 -14.50
C PRO A 107 35.36 13.04 -14.47
N GLY A 108 35.40 13.62 -13.26
CA GLY A 108 35.69 15.06 -13.04
C GLY A 108 34.56 16.02 -13.43
N THR A 109 33.37 15.50 -13.69
CA THR A 109 32.21 16.29 -14.09
C THR A 109 31.33 16.59 -12.88
N ASP A 110 30.93 17.85 -12.72
CA ASP A 110 29.83 18.19 -11.82
C ASP A 110 28.56 17.57 -12.42
N ALA A 111 27.91 16.66 -11.68
CA ALA A 111 26.72 15.90 -12.08
C ALA A 111 25.46 16.74 -12.41
N GLY A 112 25.62 18.05 -12.61
CA GLY A 112 24.61 19.00 -13.08
C GLY A 112 24.76 19.45 -14.54
N ALA A 113 25.88 19.17 -15.22
CA ALA A 113 26.09 19.60 -16.60
C ALA A 113 25.47 18.61 -17.61
N LEU A 114 24.29 18.94 -18.16
CA LEU A 114 23.53 18.10 -19.10
C LEU A 114 24.33 17.62 -20.33
N GLY A 115 25.34 18.39 -20.76
CA GLY A 115 26.18 18.04 -21.91
C GLY A 115 27.18 16.91 -21.68
N GLN A 116 27.26 16.36 -20.46
CA GLN A 116 28.26 15.35 -20.08
C GLN A 116 27.63 14.04 -19.58
N ARG A 117 26.31 13.86 -19.80
CA ARG A 117 25.57 12.65 -19.46
C ARG A 117 25.76 11.59 -20.55
N TYR A 118 26.17 10.39 -20.18
CA TYR A 118 26.36 9.27 -21.10
C TYR A 118 25.06 8.50 -21.36
N GLU A 119 24.35 8.13 -20.29
CA GLU A 119 23.13 7.32 -20.39
C GLU A 119 22.10 7.78 -19.36
N THR A 120 20.83 7.46 -19.63
CA THR A 120 19.76 7.55 -18.64
C THR A 120 18.89 6.30 -18.71
N GLY A 121 18.56 5.77 -17.54
CA GLY A 121 17.60 4.69 -17.35
C GLY A 121 16.54 5.12 -16.36
N SER A 122 15.35 4.54 -16.47
CA SER A 122 14.30 4.70 -15.46
C SER A 122 13.75 3.35 -15.03
N LEU A 123 13.43 3.25 -13.74
CA LEU A 123 12.80 2.08 -13.14
C LEU A 123 11.54 2.55 -12.42
N GLN A 124 10.41 1.88 -12.64
CA GLN A 124 9.20 2.18 -11.88
C GLN A 124 9.42 1.89 -10.39
N ALA A 125 9.15 2.87 -9.54
CA ALA A 125 9.21 2.71 -8.09
C ALA A 125 8.04 1.87 -7.57
N TYR A 126 8.26 1.21 -6.43
CA TYR A 126 7.19 0.54 -5.71
C TYR A 126 6.11 1.57 -5.35
N ARG A 127 4.85 1.25 -5.67
CA ARG A 127 3.71 2.07 -5.25
C ARG A 127 3.64 2.02 -3.73
N LEU A 128 3.45 3.19 -3.12
CA LEU A 128 3.29 3.32 -1.67
C LEU A 128 1.91 2.88 -1.20
N GLU A 129 1.02 2.58 -2.13
CA GLU A 129 -0.35 2.15 -1.89
C GLU A 129 -0.52 0.82 -2.62
N LEU A 130 -0.63 -0.28 -1.88
CA LEU A 130 -0.88 -1.60 -2.46
C LEU A 130 -2.37 -1.83 -2.66
N LEU A 131 -3.22 -1.14 -1.89
CA LEU A 131 -4.67 -1.28 -1.95
C LEU A 131 -5.28 -0.18 -2.83
N THR A 132 -5.85 -0.58 -3.96
CA THR A 132 -6.58 0.29 -4.88
C THR A 132 -8.06 -0.09 -4.93
N GLU A 133 -8.90 0.76 -5.52
CA GLU A 133 -10.35 0.49 -5.67
C GLU A 133 -11.06 0.14 -4.34
N ALA A 134 -10.56 0.69 -3.23
CA ALA A 134 -11.03 0.32 -1.91
C ALA A 134 -12.39 0.97 -1.58
N SER A 135 -13.29 0.19 -1.00
CA SER A 135 -14.61 0.63 -0.54
C SER A 135 -15.03 -0.09 0.74
N VAL A 136 -15.83 0.59 1.57
CA VAL A 136 -16.37 0.03 2.81
C VAL A 136 -17.88 0.24 2.85
N ALA A 137 -18.63 -0.84 3.09
CA ALA A 137 -20.08 -0.83 3.19
C ALA A 137 -20.55 -1.57 4.46
N ALA A 138 -21.57 -1.04 5.12
CA ALA A 138 -22.25 -1.72 6.22
C ALA A 138 -23.50 -2.43 5.75
N PHE A 139 -23.86 -3.48 6.49
CA PHE A 139 -25.18 -4.08 6.42
C PHE A 139 -26.29 -3.15 6.92
N THR A 140 -26.03 -2.39 7.98
CA THR A 140 -27.00 -1.47 8.57
C THR A 140 -26.35 -0.17 9.00
N SER A 141 -27.06 0.93 8.80
CA SER A 141 -26.70 2.26 9.29
C SER A 141 -27.41 2.62 10.60
N MET A 142 -28.02 1.64 11.29
CA MET A 142 -28.66 1.85 12.60
C MET A 142 -27.62 1.99 13.70
N ARG A 143 -27.77 2.98 14.58
CA ARG A 143 -26.92 3.18 15.75
C ARG A 143 -27.03 2.03 16.73
N ALA A 144 -25.94 1.75 17.44
CA ALA A 144 -25.85 0.65 18.42
C ALA A 144 -26.22 -0.74 17.87
N ALA A 145 -26.45 -0.88 16.55
CA ALA A 145 -26.72 -2.15 15.92
C ALA A 145 -25.41 -2.88 15.65
N SER A 146 -25.41 -4.17 15.88
CA SER A 146 -24.34 -5.05 15.42
C SER A 146 -24.67 -5.52 14.02
N GLY A 147 -23.69 -5.56 13.13
CA GLY A 147 -23.87 -6.07 11.78
C GLY A 147 -22.57 -6.22 11.02
N PRO A 148 -22.60 -6.95 9.89
CA PRO A 148 -21.41 -7.11 9.09
C PRO A 148 -20.97 -5.81 8.43
N VAL A 149 -19.66 -5.62 8.33
CA VAL A 149 -19.01 -4.62 7.48
C VAL A 149 -18.24 -5.33 6.38
N THR A 150 -18.50 -4.95 5.14
CA THR A 150 -17.82 -5.47 3.95
C THR A 150 -16.81 -4.44 3.46
N VAL A 151 -15.57 -4.87 3.32
CA VAL A 151 -14.47 -4.11 2.73
C VAL A 151 -14.10 -4.77 1.41
N ALA A 152 -14.18 -4.02 0.31
CA ALA A 152 -13.71 -4.48 -0.99
C ALA A 152 -12.49 -3.66 -1.41
N PHE A 153 -11.48 -4.29 -2.02
CA PHE A 153 -10.25 -3.66 -2.45
C PHE A 153 -9.56 -4.50 -3.53
N ARG A 154 -8.78 -3.86 -4.39
CA ARG A 154 -7.85 -4.51 -5.33
C ARG A 154 -6.43 -4.39 -4.80
N THR A 155 -5.63 -5.41 -4.96
CA THR A 155 -4.19 -5.37 -4.63
C THR A 155 -3.37 -5.11 -5.88
N ASP A 156 -2.62 -4.02 -5.96
CA ASP A 156 -1.77 -3.70 -7.11
C ASP A 156 -0.54 -4.64 -7.21
N GLN A 157 -0.02 -5.12 -6.07
CA GLN A 157 1.03 -6.13 -6.01
C GLN A 157 0.63 -7.28 -5.09
N ALA A 158 1.32 -8.40 -5.24
CA ALA A 158 1.04 -9.57 -4.42
C ALA A 158 1.48 -9.33 -2.97
N VAL A 159 0.61 -9.65 -2.02
CA VAL A 159 0.96 -9.70 -0.59
C VAL A 159 1.46 -11.11 -0.29
N PRO A 160 2.69 -11.28 0.23
CA PRO A 160 3.27 -12.60 0.47
C PRO A 160 2.50 -13.40 1.52
N VAL A 161 2.78 -14.70 1.57
CA VAL A 161 2.19 -15.66 2.52
C VAL A 161 2.37 -15.20 3.96
N GLY A 162 1.32 -15.33 4.76
CA GLY A 162 1.29 -14.85 6.14
C GLY A 162 1.14 -13.34 6.26
N GLY A 163 1.16 -12.62 5.13
CA GLY A 163 0.80 -11.22 5.08
C GLY A 163 -0.64 -10.98 5.51
N THR A 164 -0.90 -9.76 5.98
CA THR A 164 -2.10 -9.45 6.74
C THR A 164 -2.71 -8.16 6.23
N LEU A 165 -4.03 -8.13 6.12
CA LEU A 165 -4.78 -6.90 5.95
C LEU A 165 -5.20 -6.38 7.33
N LEU A 166 -4.76 -5.17 7.64
CA LEU A 166 -5.13 -4.46 8.83
C LEU A 166 -6.24 -3.46 8.48
N ILE A 167 -7.34 -3.51 9.21
CA ILE A 167 -8.50 -2.63 9.01
C ILE A 167 -8.71 -1.89 10.32
N ARG A 168 -8.63 -0.56 10.25
CA ARG A 168 -8.93 0.33 11.35
C ARG A 168 -10.25 1.03 11.10
N SER A 169 -11.13 0.90 12.08
CA SER A 169 -12.41 1.56 12.06
C SER A 169 -12.30 3.01 12.58
N PRO A 170 -13.23 3.89 12.20
CA PRO A 170 -13.35 5.20 12.82
C PRO A 170 -13.59 5.14 14.33
N SER A 171 -13.46 6.28 15.01
CA SER A 171 -13.43 6.43 16.49
C SER A 171 -14.52 5.69 17.26
N ASP A 172 -15.66 5.42 16.62
CA ASP A 172 -16.88 4.99 17.29
C ASP A 172 -17.36 3.60 16.85
N PHE A 173 -16.72 2.99 15.85
CA PHE A 173 -17.01 1.62 15.45
C PHE A 173 -16.19 0.63 16.27
N VAL A 174 -16.82 -0.45 16.74
CA VAL A 174 -16.15 -1.43 17.60
C VAL A 174 -16.17 -2.82 16.98
N PHE A 175 -15.00 -3.40 16.74
CA PHE A 175 -14.85 -4.83 16.44
C PHE A 175 -15.03 -5.65 17.71
N GLN A 176 -15.89 -6.67 17.65
CA GLN A 176 -16.24 -7.52 18.78
C GLN A 176 -15.58 -8.90 18.68
N GLU A 177 -15.23 -9.47 19.82
CA GLU A 177 -14.79 -10.87 19.92
C GLU A 177 -15.97 -11.82 20.18
N PRO A 178 -15.95 -13.06 19.63
CA PRO A 178 -14.93 -13.58 18.72
C PRO A 178 -15.04 -12.94 17.32
N CYS A 179 -13.89 -12.64 16.70
CA CYS A 179 -13.93 -12.18 15.32
C CYS A 179 -14.25 -13.34 14.38
N SER A 180 -15.20 -13.11 13.49
CA SER A 180 -15.45 -13.97 12.33
C SER A 180 -15.49 -13.12 11.07
N ALA A 181 -14.92 -13.67 10.00
CA ALA A 181 -14.91 -13.03 8.70
C ALA A 181 -15.12 -14.06 7.59
N SER A 182 -15.62 -13.61 6.45
CA SER A 182 -15.67 -14.35 5.19
C SER A 182 -15.01 -13.52 4.10
N ALA A 183 -14.43 -14.17 3.09
CA ALA A 183 -13.79 -13.47 2.00
C ALA A 183 -14.11 -14.11 0.64
N LEU A 184 -14.21 -13.26 -0.37
CA LEU A 184 -14.39 -13.62 -1.76
C LEU A 184 -13.24 -13.04 -2.57
N GLN A 185 -12.67 -13.84 -3.47
CA GLN A 185 -11.83 -13.37 -4.56
C GLN A 185 -12.69 -13.21 -5.81
N LEU A 186 -12.72 -12.01 -6.36
CA LEU A 186 -13.47 -11.63 -7.55
C LEU A 186 -12.49 -11.54 -8.73
N GLY A 187 -12.43 -12.60 -9.53
CA GLY A 187 -11.58 -12.64 -10.72
C GLY A 187 -12.08 -11.72 -11.83
N GLN A 188 -11.25 -11.50 -12.85
CA GLN A 188 -11.56 -10.60 -13.98
C GLN A 188 -12.77 -11.02 -14.85
N ALA A 189 -13.37 -12.21 -14.63
CA ALA A 189 -14.41 -12.79 -15.48
C ALA A 189 -15.74 -13.09 -14.77
N ILE A 190 -16.13 -12.31 -13.74
CA ILE A 190 -17.43 -12.46 -13.02
C ILE A 190 -17.53 -13.78 -12.23
N SER A 191 -16.42 -14.49 -12.04
CA SER A 191 -16.36 -15.63 -11.12
C SER A 191 -15.93 -15.13 -9.73
N ALA A 192 -16.81 -15.28 -8.75
CA ALA A 192 -16.46 -15.11 -7.34
C ALA A 192 -16.05 -16.47 -6.76
N GLN A 193 -14.82 -16.58 -6.27
CA GLN A 193 -14.34 -17.74 -5.53
C GLN A 193 -14.38 -17.42 -4.04
N ALA A 194 -15.12 -18.20 -3.26
CA ALA A 194 -15.08 -18.09 -1.82
C ALA A 194 -13.74 -18.59 -1.30
N ILE A 195 -13.11 -17.80 -0.43
CA ILE A 195 -11.92 -18.21 0.30
C ILE A 195 -12.39 -19.09 1.46
N GLU A 196 -11.82 -20.28 1.57
CA GLU A 196 -12.19 -21.22 2.63
C GLU A 196 -11.97 -20.60 4.01
N ALA A 197 -12.90 -20.83 4.94
CA ALA A 197 -12.80 -20.27 6.28
C ALA A 197 -11.55 -20.77 7.06
N SER A 198 -11.04 -21.96 6.74
CA SER A 198 -9.77 -22.50 7.25
C SER A 198 -8.56 -21.65 6.86
N LEU A 199 -8.66 -20.94 5.73
CA LEU A 199 -7.63 -20.10 5.14
C LEU A 199 -7.78 -18.62 5.54
N LEU A 200 -8.79 -18.27 6.33
CA LEU A 200 -9.01 -16.90 6.78
C LEU A 200 -8.99 -16.84 8.31
N ARG A 201 -8.00 -16.16 8.87
CA ARG A 201 -7.97 -15.87 10.30
C ARG A 201 -8.33 -14.42 10.55
N CYS A 202 -9.31 -14.21 11.41
CA CYS A 202 -9.63 -12.89 11.90
C CYS A 202 -9.23 -12.75 13.37
N LYS A 203 -8.57 -11.64 13.71
CA LYS A 203 -8.17 -11.31 15.07
C LYS A 203 -8.49 -9.84 15.36
N VAL A 204 -9.24 -9.58 16.41
CA VAL A 204 -9.35 -8.22 16.96
C VAL A 204 -8.03 -7.88 17.63
N VAL A 205 -7.34 -6.83 17.15
CA VAL A 205 -6.09 -6.34 17.75
C VAL A 205 -6.42 -5.33 18.83
N THR A 206 -7.36 -4.43 18.53
CA THR A 206 -7.96 -3.48 19.47
C THR A 206 -9.44 -3.34 19.15
N ALA A 207 -10.21 -2.68 20.02
CA ALA A 207 -11.62 -2.38 19.75
C ALA A 207 -11.87 -1.71 18.38
N ARG A 208 -10.88 -1.02 17.80
CA ARG A 208 -11.00 -0.36 16.49
C ARG A 208 -10.07 -0.88 15.43
N GLU A 209 -9.39 -2.00 15.67
CA GLU A 209 -8.43 -2.56 14.74
C GLU A 209 -8.62 -4.07 14.65
N VAL A 210 -8.81 -4.55 13.43
CA VAL A 210 -8.89 -5.98 13.13
C VAL A 210 -7.80 -6.34 12.14
N GLN A 211 -7.18 -7.49 12.40
CA GLN A 211 -6.16 -8.09 11.54
C GLN A 211 -6.76 -9.33 10.88
N LEU A 212 -6.71 -9.34 9.55
CA LEU A 212 -7.09 -10.46 8.72
C LEU A 212 -5.84 -11.09 8.14
N VAL A 213 -5.66 -12.39 8.38
CA VAL A 213 -4.57 -13.17 7.79
C VAL A 213 -5.18 -14.13 6.80
N LEU A 214 -4.77 -14.02 5.53
CA LEU A 214 -5.10 -15.01 4.52
C LEU A 214 -3.96 -16.03 4.45
N LEU A 215 -4.29 -17.27 4.76
CA LEU A 215 -3.38 -18.41 4.78
C LEU A 215 -3.46 -19.19 3.47
N GLU A 216 -2.37 -19.87 3.13
CA GLU A 216 -2.26 -20.64 1.89
C GLU A 216 -3.01 -21.97 1.93
N SER A 217 -3.64 -22.33 0.80
CA SER A 217 -3.81 -23.72 0.38
C SER A 217 -2.67 -24.09 -0.58
N ASN A 218 -1.62 -24.72 -0.06
CA ASN A 218 -0.54 -25.47 -0.72
C ASN A 218 0.13 -25.02 -2.06
N ASP A 219 -0.30 -24.03 -2.84
CA ASP A 219 0.31 -23.73 -4.17
C ASP A 219 0.25 -22.25 -4.69
N ALA A 220 -0.15 -21.23 -3.91
CA ALA A 220 -0.09 -19.82 -4.40
C ALA A 220 -0.01 -18.74 -3.29
N PRO A 221 0.80 -17.67 -3.47
CA PRO A 221 1.11 -16.69 -2.43
C PRO A 221 -0.03 -15.71 -2.10
N GLY A 222 -0.47 -15.67 -0.84
CA GLY A 222 -1.24 -14.58 -0.21
C GLY A 222 -2.31 -13.87 -1.05
N LEU A 223 -2.37 -12.53 -1.00
CA LEU A 223 -3.27 -11.75 -1.88
C LEU A 223 -2.59 -11.57 -3.23
N ASN A 224 -3.24 -11.93 -4.33
CA ASN A 224 -2.68 -11.88 -5.67
C ASN A 224 -2.67 -10.45 -6.23
N ALA A 225 -1.63 -10.12 -7.00
CA ALA A 225 -1.58 -8.84 -7.72
C ALA A 225 -2.70 -8.75 -8.77
N GLY A 226 -3.32 -7.57 -8.89
CA GLY A 226 -4.37 -7.24 -9.82
C GLY A 226 -5.77 -7.78 -9.48
N GLU A 227 -5.92 -8.58 -8.42
CA GLU A 227 -7.17 -9.25 -8.07
C GLU A 227 -8.03 -8.40 -7.12
N LEU A 228 -9.36 -8.48 -7.28
CA LEU A 228 -10.31 -7.80 -6.41
C LEU A 228 -10.74 -8.74 -5.29
N TYR A 229 -10.67 -8.29 -4.06
CA TYR A 229 -11.08 -9.01 -2.87
C TYR A 229 -12.27 -8.31 -2.21
N SER A 230 -13.17 -9.10 -1.64
CA SER A 230 -14.26 -8.62 -0.80
C SER A 230 -14.27 -9.40 0.50
N VAL A 231 -14.02 -8.72 1.62
CA VAL A 231 -13.95 -9.32 2.95
C VAL A 231 -15.08 -8.76 3.81
N THR A 232 -15.88 -9.64 4.38
CA THR A 232 -16.96 -9.29 5.31
C THR A 232 -16.57 -9.69 6.73
N ILE A 233 -16.52 -8.71 7.64
CA ILE A 233 -16.31 -8.92 9.08
C ILE A 233 -17.69 -8.92 9.74
N HIS A 234 -18.08 -10.01 10.39
CA HIS A 234 -19.45 -10.18 10.89
C HIS A 234 -19.70 -9.56 12.27
N SER A 235 -18.63 -9.31 13.04
CA SER A 235 -18.71 -8.89 14.43
C SER A 235 -18.33 -7.40 14.58
N VAL A 236 -19.13 -6.49 14.02
CA VAL A 236 -18.91 -5.04 14.13
C VAL A 236 -20.11 -4.37 14.77
N LEU A 237 -19.87 -3.64 15.85
CA LEU A 237 -20.84 -2.78 16.52
C LEU A 237 -20.73 -1.37 15.97
N ASN A 238 -21.87 -0.84 15.51
CA ASN A 238 -21.99 0.54 15.08
C ASN A 238 -21.85 1.52 16.26
N PRO A 239 -21.36 2.74 16.02
CA PRO A 239 -21.28 3.84 16.97
C PRO A 239 -22.50 3.96 17.90
N MET A 240 -22.22 4.11 19.20
CA MET A 240 -23.22 4.24 20.26
C MET A 240 -23.44 5.67 20.79
N GLU A 241 -22.47 6.59 20.73
CA GLU A 241 -22.49 7.84 21.51
C GLU A 241 -22.01 9.07 20.71
N GLN A 242 -22.26 10.35 21.08
CA GLN A 242 -23.23 11.02 21.97
C GLN A 242 -23.20 12.52 21.62
N GLY A 243 -24.35 13.16 21.55
CA GLY A 243 -24.46 14.61 21.32
C GLY A 243 -24.46 15.02 19.84
N PHE A 244 -25.27 16.03 19.52
CA PHE A 244 -25.54 16.53 18.17
C PHE A 244 -24.35 17.24 17.49
N GLU A 245 -23.18 17.33 18.14
CA GLU A 245 -22.17 18.34 17.77
C GLU A 245 -21.02 17.84 16.89
N VAL A 246 -20.74 16.53 16.83
CA VAL A 246 -19.67 16.00 15.96
C VAL A 246 -20.17 14.76 15.23
N LEU A 247 -20.32 14.86 13.91
CA LEU A 247 -20.55 13.68 13.08
C LEU A 247 -19.33 12.76 13.22
N PRO A 248 -19.50 11.49 13.61
CA PRO A 248 -18.38 10.57 13.74
C PRO A 248 -17.64 10.51 12.41
N SER A 249 -16.31 10.43 12.47
CA SER A 249 -15.50 10.20 11.28
C SER A 249 -16.03 8.95 10.57
N ASN A 250 -16.16 9.00 9.25
CA ASN A 250 -16.50 7.84 8.44
C ASN A 250 -15.28 7.34 7.65
N ILE A 251 -14.08 7.76 8.02
CA ILE A 251 -12.84 7.37 7.34
C ILE A 251 -12.31 6.09 7.97
N TRP A 252 -12.29 5.03 7.17
CA TRP A 252 -11.65 3.76 7.48
C TRP A 252 -10.22 3.78 6.98
N GLU A 253 -9.33 3.06 7.64
CA GLU A 253 -7.94 2.93 7.22
C GLU A 253 -7.63 1.45 6.96
N LEU A 254 -7.07 1.18 5.79
CA LEU A 254 -6.62 -0.14 5.37
C LEU A 254 -5.11 -0.13 5.20
N GLN A 255 -4.44 -1.20 5.61
CA GLN A 255 -2.99 -1.33 5.44
C GLN A 255 -2.60 -2.80 5.28
N THR A 256 -1.70 -3.11 4.37
CA THR A 256 -1.12 -4.45 4.23
C THR A 256 0.19 -4.56 5.01
N ARG A 257 0.44 -5.75 5.55
CA ARG A 257 1.66 -6.10 6.28
C ARG A 257 2.19 -7.45 5.87
N ASP A 258 3.48 -7.69 6.04
CA ASP A 258 4.09 -9.00 5.83
C ASP A 258 3.84 -9.96 7.01
N GLY A 259 4.37 -11.19 6.91
CA GLY A 259 4.28 -12.20 7.98
C GLY A 259 4.99 -11.82 9.27
N GLU A 260 5.85 -10.79 9.26
CA GLU A 260 6.51 -10.22 10.44
C GLU A 260 5.78 -8.96 10.96
N LEU A 261 4.59 -8.65 10.44
CA LEU A 261 3.77 -7.47 10.76
C LEU A 261 4.40 -6.13 10.39
N LYS A 262 5.38 -6.11 9.47
CA LYS A 262 5.93 -4.88 8.89
C LYS A 262 5.01 -4.38 7.79
N ALA A 263 4.79 -3.07 7.75
CA ALA A 263 3.97 -2.44 6.71
C ALA A 263 4.59 -2.66 5.32
N LEU A 264 3.79 -3.20 4.40
CA LEU A 264 4.16 -3.35 3.00
C LEU A 264 3.81 -2.08 2.20
N ASP A 265 2.79 -1.35 2.64
CA ASP A 265 2.34 -0.08 2.09
C ASP A 265 1.98 0.95 3.18
N GLY A 266 1.82 2.19 2.72
CA GLY A 266 1.18 3.24 3.50
C GLY A 266 -0.32 2.97 3.70
N PRO A 267 -0.95 3.64 4.66
CA PRO A 267 -2.38 3.49 4.89
C PRO A 267 -3.21 4.02 3.71
N THR A 268 -4.17 3.22 3.25
CA THR A 268 -5.24 3.63 2.35
C THR A 268 -6.44 4.10 3.15
N PHE A 269 -6.85 5.35 2.95
CA PHE A 269 -8.01 5.93 3.62
C PHE A 269 -9.25 5.82 2.76
N VAL A 270 -10.28 5.16 3.28
CA VAL A 270 -11.53 4.88 2.56
C VAL A 270 -12.67 5.61 3.24
N THR A 271 -13.41 6.41 2.47
CA THR A 271 -14.66 6.98 2.95
C THR A 271 -15.71 5.89 3.02
N GLY A 272 -16.11 5.51 4.23
CA GLY A 272 -17.15 4.53 4.49
C GLY A 272 -18.54 5.18 4.58
N PHE A 273 -19.43 4.47 5.26
CA PHE A 273 -20.82 4.87 5.45
C PHE A 273 -21.01 5.76 6.68
N ARG A 274 -22.10 6.53 6.69
CA ARG A 274 -22.57 7.27 7.86
C ARG A 274 -23.68 6.48 8.53
N VAL A 275 -23.62 6.40 9.85
CA VAL A 275 -24.71 5.82 10.67
C VAL A 275 -25.76 6.90 10.85
N GLY A 276 -26.97 6.64 10.32
CA GLY A 276 -28.09 7.57 10.40
C GLY A 276 -28.76 7.51 11.76
N GLU A 277 -29.44 8.59 12.15
CA GLU A 277 -30.56 8.43 13.09
C GLU A 277 -31.66 7.64 12.37
N GLU A 278 -32.39 6.82 13.12
CA GLU A 278 -33.55 6.09 12.60
C GLU A 278 -34.36 6.98 11.65
N LEU A 279 -34.50 6.58 10.38
CA LEU A 279 -35.64 7.06 9.62
C LEU A 279 -36.83 6.29 10.20
N PRO A 280 -37.80 6.95 10.86
CA PRO A 280 -38.96 6.25 11.37
C PRO A 280 -39.63 5.53 10.20
N PHE A 281 -39.91 4.24 10.40
CA PHE A 281 -40.60 3.34 9.46
C PHE A 281 -41.99 3.84 8.98
N GLY A 282 -42.42 5.06 9.34
CA GLY A 282 -43.71 5.66 8.97
C GLY A 282 -43.81 6.24 7.57
N ALA A 283 -42.73 6.36 6.79
CA ALA A 283 -42.77 6.98 5.45
C ALA A 283 -43.12 6.01 4.30
N LEU A 284 -43.30 4.71 4.57
CA LEU A 284 -43.67 3.71 3.54
C LEU A 284 -45.16 3.29 3.61
N ALA A 285 -45.96 3.94 4.45
CA ALA A 285 -47.40 3.67 4.58
C ALA A 285 -48.26 4.90 4.22
N SER A 286 -47.99 5.54 3.09
CA SER A 286 -49.02 6.33 2.39
C SER A 286 -49.19 5.75 0.99
N GLY A 287 -50.17 4.85 0.86
CA GLY A 287 -50.64 4.38 -0.44
C GLY A 287 -51.09 5.56 -1.32
N PRO A 288 -51.18 5.37 -2.64
CA PRO A 288 -51.57 6.44 -3.54
C PRO A 288 -52.96 6.96 -3.16
N ALA A 289 -53.04 8.25 -2.83
CA ALA A 289 -54.30 8.95 -2.76
C ALA A 289 -55.01 8.77 -4.10
N SER A 290 -56.15 8.07 -4.07
CA SER A 290 -57.06 7.95 -5.20
C SER A 290 -57.40 9.35 -5.71
N VAL A 291 -56.94 9.66 -6.93
CA VAL A 291 -57.38 10.84 -7.67
C VAL A 291 -58.86 10.62 -7.99
N GLY A 292 -59.73 11.33 -7.27
CA GLY A 292 -61.14 11.42 -7.59
C GLY A 292 -61.32 12.10 -8.94
N MET A 293 -61.90 11.36 -9.90
CA MET A 293 -62.54 11.95 -11.07
C MET A 293 -63.68 12.87 -10.59
N ASN A 294 -63.55 14.16 -10.84
CA ASN A 294 -64.72 15.04 -10.94
C ASN A 294 -65.04 15.21 -12.42
N MET A 295 -66.14 14.59 -12.84
CA MET A 295 -66.90 15.04 -14.00
C MET A 295 -67.79 16.21 -13.57
N ALA A 296 -67.62 17.35 -14.23
CA ALA A 296 -68.64 18.35 -14.46
C ALA A 296 -68.29 19.09 -15.75
#